data_AF-A0A7V9PQL4-F1
#
_entry.id   AF-A0A7V9PQL4-F1
#
_cell.length_a   1.000
_cell.length_b   1.000
_cell.length_c   1.000
_cell.angle_alpha   90.00
_cell.angle_beta   90.00
_cell.angle_gamma   90.00
#
_symmetry.space_group_name_H-M   'P 1'
#
loop_
_entity.id
_entity.type
_entity.pdbx_description
1 polymer ?
#
loop_
_entity_poly.entity_id
_entity_poly.type
_entity_poly.pdbx_seq_one_letter_code
_entity_poly.pdbx_strand_id
1 'polypeptide(L)'
;MIDEHAIGERYRALAGELNERQRRLWAGAEALSHGLGGQAAVIGATGLAPGTVASGMREVAGGEHIEQGRVRRSGGGRKALTETDPELLGALQRLVADEARGDPESPLLWTAKSVRTLAGALRERGHRVSHETVAKYLRLLGFSLQANRKTKEGASHPDRDAQFGHINTLVAAALKDRQPAISVDTKKKELVGDFKNPGIQWRPKGEPVLVRTKDFKDKALGKVNPYGVYDIGLDEGWVSVGIDADTAQFAVASIASWWKHLGSERYPRASRLTITADCGGSNGNRLRLWKTELQRLADETRLEIAVCHFPPGTSKWNKIEHRLFSFIARNWRGQPLVSRQAIVSLIGATTSTAGLKAYAQLDENVYERAIKISDVDLAAVNLHPDDFHG
;
A
#
# COMPACT_ATOMS: atom_id res chain seq x y z
N MET A 1 -71.86 13.65 -11.65
CA MET A 1 -70.86 14.40 -12.43
C MET A 1 -69.55 14.29 -11.66
N ILE A 2 -68.46 13.88 -12.30
CA ILE A 2 -67.16 13.73 -11.62
C ILE A 2 -66.60 15.15 -11.39
N ASP A 3 -66.17 15.44 -10.16
CA ASP A 3 -65.61 16.75 -9.80
C ASP A 3 -64.13 16.83 -10.23
N GLU A 4 -63.91 17.32 -11.44
CA GLU A 4 -62.57 17.52 -12.00
C GLU A 4 -61.75 18.55 -11.22
N HIS A 5 -62.40 19.54 -10.59
CA HIS A 5 -61.71 20.56 -9.80
C HIS A 5 -61.09 19.95 -8.55
N ALA A 6 -61.84 19.14 -7.81
CA ALA A 6 -61.35 18.44 -6.62
C ALA A 6 -60.24 17.41 -6.94
N ILE A 7 -60.27 16.79 -8.12
CA ILE A 7 -59.17 15.93 -8.59
C ILE A 7 -57.91 16.78 -8.85
N GLY A 8 -58.06 17.91 -9.53
CA GLY A 8 -56.95 18.80 -9.86
C GLY A 8 -56.29 19.44 -8.64
N GLU A 9 -57.07 19.76 -7.60
CA GLU A 9 -56.54 20.26 -6.32
C GLU A 9 -55.69 19.21 -5.60
N ARG A 10 -56.18 17.98 -5.46
CA ARG A 10 -55.43 16.88 -4.83
C ARG A 10 -54.16 16.54 -5.59
N TYR A 11 -54.20 16.58 -6.92
CA TYR A 11 -53.00 16.39 -7.74
C TYR A 11 -51.96 17.48 -7.52
N ARG A 12 -52.36 18.76 -7.57
CA ARG A 12 -51.45 19.90 -7.39
C ARG A 12 -50.80 19.90 -6.01
N ALA A 13 -51.52 19.49 -4.97
CA ALA A 13 -50.97 19.37 -3.62
C ALA A 13 -49.84 18.34 -3.52
N LEU A 14 -49.81 17.31 -4.38
CA LEU A 14 -48.83 16.22 -4.33
C LEU A 14 -47.82 16.24 -5.48
N ALA A 15 -48.04 17.03 -6.53
CA ALA A 15 -47.28 16.95 -7.78
C ALA A 15 -45.75 17.11 -7.62
N GLY A 16 -45.30 17.88 -6.62
CA GLY A 16 -43.88 18.11 -6.30
C GLY A 16 -43.21 17.00 -5.47
N GLU A 17 -44.00 16.21 -4.75
CA GLU A 17 -43.51 15.16 -3.82
C GLU A 17 -43.49 13.77 -4.48
N LEU A 18 -44.24 13.58 -5.58
CA LEU A 18 -44.39 12.28 -6.24
C LEU A 18 -43.34 12.07 -7.35
N ASN A 19 -42.59 10.97 -7.25
CA ASN A 19 -41.77 10.48 -8.35
C ASN A 19 -42.63 9.94 -9.52
N GLU A 20 -42.00 9.62 -10.66
CA GLU A 20 -42.66 9.18 -11.90
C GLU A 20 -43.67 8.04 -11.65
N ARG A 21 -43.31 7.03 -10.84
CA ARG A 21 -44.17 5.88 -10.53
C ARG A 21 -45.29 6.25 -9.57
N GLN A 22 -44.98 6.97 -8.49
CA GLN A 22 -45.99 7.38 -7.50
C GLN A 22 -47.08 8.22 -8.14
N ARG A 23 -46.70 9.15 -9.03
CA ARG A 23 -47.61 9.97 -9.81
C ARG A 23 -48.54 9.14 -10.69
N ARG A 24 -47.97 8.11 -11.35
CA ARG A 24 -48.72 7.19 -12.20
C ARG A 24 -49.71 6.33 -11.40
N LEU A 25 -49.30 5.79 -10.26
CA LEU A 25 -50.16 5.00 -9.37
C LEU A 25 -51.28 5.84 -8.77
N TRP A 26 -50.98 7.06 -8.32
CA TRP A 26 -51.98 7.99 -7.81
C TRP A 26 -53.06 8.29 -8.87
N ALA A 27 -52.64 8.64 -10.09
CA ALA A 27 -53.57 8.93 -11.18
C ALA A 27 -54.43 7.70 -11.55
N GLY A 28 -53.83 6.50 -11.49
CA GLY A 28 -54.54 5.24 -11.72
C GLY A 28 -55.58 4.94 -10.64
N ALA A 29 -55.22 5.08 -9.38
CA ALA A 29 -56.11 4.86 -8.23
C ALA A 29 -57.27 5.87 -8.23
N GLU A 30 -56.96 7.14 -8.50
CA GLU A 30 -57.96 8.20 -8.61
C GLU A 30 -58.95 7.91 -9.76
N ALA A 31 -58.44 7.54 -10.94
CA ALA A 31 -59.29 7.21 -12.09
C ALA A 31 -60.19 5.99 -11.83
N LEU A 32 -59.69 4.96 -11.13
CA LEU A 32 -60.49 3.79 -10.76
C LEU A 32 -61.58 4.12 -9.74
N SER A 33 -61.34 5.06 -8.81
CA SER A 33 -62.30 5.44 -7.77
C SER A 33 -63.58 6.07 -8.32
N HIS A 34 -63.52 6.69 -9.51
CA HIS A 34 -64.66 7.37 -10.16
C HIS A 34 -65.38 6.50 -11.20
N GLY A 35 -64.94 5.25 -11.44
CA GLY A 35 -65.60 4.32 -12.36
C GLY A 35 -65.65 4.80 -13.82
N LEU A 36 -66.80 4.65 -14.47
CA LEU A 36 -67.03 5.04 -15.87
C LEU A 36 -66.81 6.55 -16.06
N GLY A 37 -65.81 6.91 -16.87
CA GLY A 37 -65.42 8.30 -17.12
C GLY A 37 -64.31 8.84 -16.22
N GLY A 38 -63.89 8.09 -15.19
CA GLY A 38 -62.82 8.51 -14.27
C GLY A 38 -61.48 8.77 -14.95
N GLN A 39 -61.13 7.98 -15.98
CA GLN A 39 -59.92 8.21 -16.76
C GLN A 39 -59.94 9.58 -17.48
N ALA A 40 -61.05 9.93 -18.11
CA ALA A 40 -61.19 11.21 -18.82
C ALA A 40 -61.14 12.40 -17.85
N ALA A 41 -61.82 12.27 -16.71
CA ALA A 41 -61.83 13.28 -15.65
C ALA A 41 -60.42 13.52 -15.06
N VAL A 42 -59.65 12.46 -14.81
CA VAL A 42 -58.28 12.60 -14.31
C VAL A 42 -57.36 13.22 -15.37
N ILE A 43 -57.50 12.87 -16.64
CA ILE A 43 -56.73 13.49 -17.73
C ILE A 43 -57.04 15.00 -17.81
N GLY A 44 -58.32 15.37 -17.81
CA GLY A 44 -58.77 16.76 -17.84
C GLY A 44 -58.27 17.57 -16.65
N ALA A 45 -58.35 17.00 -15.45
CA ALA A 45 -57.97 17.67 -14.20
C ALA A 45 -56.45 17.80 -13.98
N THR A 46 -55.64 16.89 -14.52
CA THR A 46 -54.19 16.79 -14.20
C THR A 46 -53.26 17.10 -15.36
N GLY A 47 -53.75 17.06 -16.60
CA GLY A 47 -52.93 17.20 -17.80
C GLY A 47 -51.98 16.03 -18.06
N LEU A 48 -52.15 14.90 -17.34
CA LEU A 48 -51.34 13.71 -17.54
C LEU A 48 -51.66 13.03 -18.87
N ALA A 49 -50.62 12.47 -19.51
CA ALA A 49 -50.79 11.73 -20.75
C ALA A 49 -51.77 10.55 -20.55
N PRO A 50 -52.71 10.30 -21.49
CA PRO A 50 -53.69 9.23 -21.37
C PRO A 50 -53.07 7.85 -21.11
N GLY A 51 -51.92 7.58 -21.74
CA GLY A 51 -51.16 6.34 -21.54
C GLY A 51 -50.57 6.17 -20.14
N THR A 52 -50.27 7.27 -19.45
CA THR A 52 -49.80 7.26 -18.06
C THR A 52 -50.94 6.86 -17.13
N VAL A 53 -52.11 7.50 -17.25
CA VAL A 53 -53.29 7.18 -16.44
C VAL A 53 -53.74 5.74 -16.67
N ALA A 54 -53.82 5.29 -17.94
CA ALA A 54 -54.18 3.92 -18.29
C ALA A 54 -53.20 2.87 -17.74
N SER A 55 -51.91 3.17 -17.75
CA SER A 55 -50.89 2.27 -17.18
C SER A 55 -50.97 2.24 -15.66
N GLY A 56 -51.23 3.38 -15.02
CA GLY A 56 -51.50 3.46 -13.58
C GLY A 56 -52.72 2.63 -13.16
N MET A 57 -53.83 2.73 -13.89
CA MET A 57 -55.03 1.93 -13.61
C MET A 57 -54.74 0.42 -13.68
N ARG A 58 -53.97 -0.03 -14.68
CA ARG A 58 -53.56 -1.43 -14.80
C ARG A 58 -52.62 -1.86 -13.67
N GLU A 59 -51.65 -1.02 -13.29
CA GLU A 59 -50.71 -1.31 -12.21
C GLU A 59 -51.41 -1.40 -10.84
N VAL A 60 -52.38 -0.52 -10.58
CA VAL A 60 -53.18 -0.52 -9.35
C VAL A 60 -54.13 -1.72 -9.30
N ALA A 61 -54.85 -2.01 -10.40
CA ALA A 61 -55.76 -3.14 -10.48
C ALA A 61 -55.02 -4.49 -10.43
N GLY A 62 -53.81 -4.56 -10.99
CA GLY A 62 -52.98 -5.77 -11.03
C GLY A 62 -52.19 -6.05 -9.74
N GLY A 63 -52.21 -5.16 -8.74
CA GLY A 63 -51.49 -5.35 -7.48
C GLY A 63 -49.97 -5.44 -7.64
N GLU A 64 -49.40 -4.83 -8.68
CA GLU A 64 -47.98 -5.00 -8.99
C GLU A 64 -47.07 -4.22 -8.04
N HIS A 65 -46.34 -4.96 -7.19
CA HIS A 65 -45.34 -4.41 -6.29
C HIS A 65 -43.93 -4.45 -6.91
N ILE A 66 -43.34 -3.27 -7.14
CA ILE A 66 -41.91 -3.12 -7.41
C ILE A 66 -41.19 -2.92 -6.07
N GLU A 67 -39.99 -3.51 -5.92
CA GLU A 67 -39.13 -3.37 -4.74
C GLU A 67 -39.00 -1.91 -4.27
N GLN A 68 -39.01 -1.70 -2.94
CA GLN A 68 -38.89 -0.37 -2.36
C GLN A 68 -37.63 0.35 -2.88
N GLY A 69 -37.81 1.58 -3.39
CA GLY A 69 -36.75 2.42 -3.96
C GLY A 69 -36.59 2.33 -5.49
N ARG A 70 -37.24 1.39 -6.19
CA ARG A 70 -37.22 1.33 -7.66
C ARG A 70 -38.40 2.06 -8.30
N VAL A 71 -38.09 2.91 -9.28
CA VAL A 71 -39.10 3.67 -10.06
C VAL A 71 -39.52 2.93 -11.34
N ARG A 72 -38.69 2.04 -11.88
CA ARG A 72 -38.92 1.31 -13.15
C ARG A 72 -38.70 -0.20 -12.98
N ARG A 73 -39.37 -1.00 -13.83
CA ARG A 73 -39.16 -2.46 -13.92
C ARG A 73 -37.72 -2.78 -14.35
N SER A 74 -37.21 -3.94 -13.95
CA SER A 74 -35.94 -4.49 -14.44
C SER A 74 -35.97 -4.65 -15.96
N GLY A 75 -34.88 -4.29 -16.64
CA GLY A 75 -34.74 -4.41 -18.11
C GLY A 75 -34.89 -3.09 -18.89
N GLY A 76 -35.30 -1.99 -18.24
CA GLY A 76 -35.42 -0.67 -18.89
C GLY A 76 -34.11 0.13 -19.04
N GLY A 77 -32.97 -0.55 -19.14
CA GLY A 77 -31.64 0.05 -19.24
C GLY A 77 -31.01 -0.13 -20.63
N ARG A 78 -29.94 0.63 -20.93
CA ARG A 78 -29.14 0.41 -22.13
C ARG A 78 -28.60 -1.02 -22.14
N LYS A 79 -28.85 -1.76 -23.24
CA LYS A 79 -28.36 -3.13 -23.43
C LYS A 79 -26.85 -3.20 -23.20
N ALA A 80 -26.38 -4.29 -22.60
CA ALA A 80 -24.96 -4.48 -22.34
C ALA A 80 -24.18 -4.50 -23.67
N LEU A 81 -22.95 -3.97 -23.69
CA LEU A 81 -22.17 -3.92 -24.93
C LEU A 81 -21.92 -5.31 -25.52
N THR A 82 -21.88 -6.34 -24.67
CA THR A 82 -21.81 -7.76 -25.05
C THR A 82 -23.02 -8.27 -25.83
N GLU A 83 -24.19 -7.61 -25.72
CA GLU A 83 -25.38 -7.94 -26.51
C GLU A 83 -25.39 -7.23 -27.86
N THR A 84 -24.76 -6.04 -27.95
CA THR A 84 -24.69 -5.26 -29.19
C THR A 84 -23.44 -5.55 -30.02
N ASP A 85 -22.40 -6.11 -29.40
CA ASP A 85 -21.13 -6.50 -30.02
C ASP A 85 -20.67 -7.85 -29.42
N PRO A 86 -21.22 -8.98 -29.93
CA PRO A 86 -20.94 -10.31 -29.39
C PRO A 86 -19.46 -10.74 -29.54
N GLU A 87 -18.76 -10.18 -30.53
CA GLU A 87 -17.37 -10.56 -30.85
C GLU A 87 -16.33 -9.87 -29.96
N LEU A 88 -16.71 -8.78 -29.29
CA LEU A 88 -15.84 -7.97 -28.45
C LEU A 88 -15.09 -8.76 -27.38
N LEU A 89 -15.77 -9.70 -26.71
CA LEU A 89 -15.16 -10.48 -25.63
C LEU A 89 -14.07 -11.41 -26.18
N GLY A 90 -14.34 -12.06 -27.31
CA GLY A 90 -13.38 -12.92 -28.01
C GLY A 90 -12.22 -12.14 -28.62
N ALA A 91 -12.47 -10.94 -29.16
CA ALA A 91 -11.43 -10.05 -29.66
C ALA A 91 -10.50 -9.55 -28.55
N LEU A 92 -11.04 -9.25 -27.37
CA LEU A 92 -10.26 -8.91 -26.18
C LEU A 92 -9.44 -10.09 -25.68
N GLN A 93 -10.01 -11.30 -25.63
CA GLN A 93 -9.28 -12.52 -25.25
C GLN A 93 -8.10 -12.77 -26.19
N ARG A 94 -8.29 -12.67 -27.52
CA ARG A 94 -7.20 -12.83 -28.51
C ARG A 94 -6.10 -11.78 -28.34
N LEU A 95 -6.46 -10.51 -28.11
CA LEU A 95 -5.48 -9.45 -27.86
C LEU A 95 -4.61 -9.68 -26.62
N VAL A 96 -5.14 -10.40 -25.62
CA VAL A 96 -4.41 -10.76 -24.41
C VAL A 96 -3.64 -12.08 -24.59
N ALA A 97 -4.15 -13.01 -25.40
CA ALA A 97 -3.53 -14.30 -25.71
C ALA A 97 -2.35 -14.20 -26.70
N ASP A 98 -2.40 -13.30 -27.69
CA ASP A 98 -1.34 -13.11 -28.70
C ASP A 98 0.01 -12.65 -28.11
N GLU A 99 0.04 -12.21 -26.83
CA GLU A 99 1.25 -11.86 -26.08
C GLU A 99 1.74 -12.95 -25.13
N ALA A 100 0.94 -14.00 -24.90
CA ALA A 100 1.36 -15.15 -24.12
C ALA A 100 2.37 -15.96 -24.94
N ARG A 101 3.64 -15.58 -24.89
CA ARG A 101 4.74 -16.42 -25.41
C ARG A 101 4.75 -17.74 -24.64
N GLY A 102 4.16 -18.78 -25.23
CA GLY A 102 4.26 -20.17 -24.80
C GLY A 102 2.90 -20.81 -24.56
N ASP A 103 2.51 -21.67 -25.51
CA ASP A 103 1.48 -22.71 -25.41
C ASP A 103 0.00 -22.25 -25.46
N PRO A 104 -0.74 -22.53 -26.57
CA PRO A 104 -2.16 -22.18 -26.71
C PRO A 104 -3.11 -22.90 -25.73
N GLU A 105 -2.63 -23.90 -24.98
CA GLU A 105 -3.38 -24.63 -23.93
C GLU A 105 -3.04 -24.17 -22.48
N SER A 106 -2.23 -23.11 -22.30
CA SER A 106 -1.79 -22.70 -20.96
C SER A 106 -2.87 -21.92 -20.18
N PRO A 107 -3.20 -22.29 -18.92
CA PRO A 107 -4.25 -21.64 -18.12
C PRO A 107 -3.89 -20.24 -17.58
N LEU A 108 -2.73 -19.69 -17.94
CA LEU A 108 -2.21 -18.41 -17.41
C LEU A 108 -2.00 -17.38 -18.53
N LEU A 109 -3.08 -16.64 -18.83
CA LEU A 109 -3.04 -15.46 -19.70
C LEU A 109 -2.51 -14.26 -18.91
N TRP A 110 -1.51 -13.54 -19.45
CA TRP A 110 -1.00 -12.28 -18.86
C TRP A 110 -0.72 -11.25 -19.96
N THR A 111 -0.94 -9.95 -19.68
CA THR A 111 -0.60 -8.85 -20.61
C THR A 111 0.04 -7.69 -19.86
N ALA A 112 1.07 -7.07 -20.46
CA ALA A 112 1.72 -5.86 -19.96
C ALA A 112 1.06 -4.56 -20.47
N LYS A 113 0.01 -4.66 -21.31
CA LYS A 113 -0.66 -3.51 -21.92
C LYS A 113 -1.63 -2.83 -20.95
N SER A 114 -1.67 -1.50 -21.03
CA SER A 114 -2.68 -0.73 -20.30
C SER A 114 -4.09 -0.95 -20.89
N VAL A 115 -5.13 -0.79 -20.08
CA VAL A 115 -6.54 -0.84 -20.54
C VAL A 115 -6.85 0.18 -21.64
N ARG A 116 -6.08 1.27 -21.72
CA ARG A 116 -6.20 2.27 -22.80
C ARG A 116 -5.59 1.77 -24.10
N THR A 117 -4.46 1.09 -24.03
CA THR A 117 -3.81 0.44 -25.19
C THR A 117 -4.70 -0.67 -25.76
N LEU A 118 -5.30 -1.49 -24.89
CA LEU A 118 -6.25 -2.54 -25.29
C LEU A 118 -7.52 -1.95 -25.92
N ALA A 119 -8.06 -0.86 -25.36
CA ALA A 119 -9.20 -0.16 -25.96
C ALA A 119 -8.85 0.46 -27.33
N GLY A 120 -7.63 0.97 -27.51
CA GLY A 120 -7.14 1.46 -28.80
C GLY A 120 -7.11 0.37 -29.86
N ALA A 121 -6.47 -0.77 -29.55
CA ALA A 121 -6.39 -1.91 -30.46
C ALA A 121 -7.77 -2.52 -30.81
N LEU A 122 -8.71 -2.53 -29.86
CA LEU A 122 -10.09 -2.96 -30.11
C LEU A 122 -10.84 -2.00 -31.04
N ARG A 123 -10.59 -0.68 -30.92
CA ARG A 123 -11.19 0.31 -31.84
C ARG A 123 -10.63 0.21 -33.25
N GLU A 124 -9.33 -0.04 -33.39
CA GLU A 124 -8.69 -0.30 -34.68
C GLU A 124 -9.30 -1.54 -35.37
N ARG A 125 -9.76 -2.52 -34.59
CA ARG A 125 -10.49 -3.70 -35.04
C ARG A 125 -12.01 -3.49 -35.20
N GLY A 126 -12.50 -2.25 -35.10
CA GLY A 126 -13.91 -1.88 -35.36
C GLY A 126 -14.82 -1.88 -34.13
N HIS A 127 -14.34 -2.24 -32.95
CA HIS A 127 -15.16 -2.29 -31.74
C HIS A 127 -15.27 -0.92 -31.06
N ARG A 128 -16.50 -0.43 -30.85
CA ARG A 128 -16.76 0.85 -30.17
C ARG A 128 -16.73 0.69 -28.64
N VAL A 129 -15.52 0.56 -28.08
CA VAL A 129 -15.31 0.29 -26.65
C VAL A 129 -14.56 1.41 -25.92
N SER A 130 -14.89 1.62 -24.64
CA SER A 130 -14.15 2.52 -23.73
C SER A 130 -13.17 1.72 -22.87
N HIS A 131 -12.13 2.39 -22.35
CA HIS A 131 -11.17 1.76 -21.45
C HIS A 131 -11.81 1.25 -20.14
N GLU A 132 -12.89 1.87 -19.67
CA GLU A 132 -13.65 1.42 -18.50
C GLU A 132 -14.40 0.12 -18.79
N THR A 133 -14.98 0.01 -19.99
CA THR A 133 -15.63 -1.22 -20.47
C THR A 133 -14.61 -2.35 -20.64
N VAL A 134 -13.42 -2.06 -21.16
CA VAL A 134 -12.31 -3.03 -21.23
C VAL A 134 -11.90 -3.49 -19.83
N ALA A 135 -11.75 -2.58 -18.86
CA ALA A 135 -11.42 -2.94 -17.47
C ALA A 135 -12.52 -3.78 -16.80
N LYS A 136 -13.79 -3.54 -17.13
CA LYS A 136 -14.92 -4.37 -16.68
C LYS A 136 -14.85 -5.78 -17.29
N TYR A 137 -14.56 -5.90 -18.58
CA TYR A 137 -14.50 -7.18 -19.27
C TYR A 137 -13.26 -8.00 -18.92
N LEU A 138 -12.11 -7.37 -18.69
CA LEU A 138 -10.94 -8.04 -18.12
C LEU A 138 -11.28 -8.68 -16.76
N ARG A 139 -12.02 -7.99 -15.89
CA ARG A 139 -12.48 -8.57 -14.62
C ARG A 139 -13.45 -9.73 -14.79
N LEU A 140 -14.38 -9.65 -15.76
CA LEU A 140 -15.27 -10.78 -16.09
C LEU A 140 -14.48 -12.00 -16.61
N LEU A 141 -13.40 -11.75 -17.33
CA LEU A 141 -12.47 -12.77 -17.83
C LEU A 141 -11.47 -13.27 -16.77
N GLY A 142 -11.63 -12.89 -15.50
CA GLY A 142 -10.78 -13.34 -14.39
C GLY A 142 -9.45 -12.59 -14.24
N PHE A 143 -9.19 -11.56 -15.06
CA PHE A 143 -7.98 -10.75 -14.94
C PHE A 143 -8.11 -9.72 -13.82
N SER A 144 -7.03 -9.54 -13.08
CA SER A 144 -6.89 -8.52 -12.05
C SER A 144 -5.50 -7.89 -12.12
N LEU A 145 -5.38 -6.65 -11.64
CA LEU A 145 -4.08 -6.00 -11.51
C LEU A 145 -3.30 -6.68 -10.38
N GLN A 146 -2.35 -7.52 -10.74
CA GLN A 146 -1.46 -8.18 -9.80
C GLN A 146 -0.15 -7.39 -9.70
N ALA A 147 0.19 -6.96 -8.50
CA ALA A 147 1.54 -6.45 -8.22
C ALA A 147 2.49 -7.65 -8.04
N ASN A 148 3.74 -7.51 -8.48
CA ASN A 148 4.76 -8.53 -8.23
C ASN A 148 4.89 -8.79 -6.73
N ARG A 149 4.44 -9.97 -6.27
CA ARG A 149 4.59 -10.41 -4.88
C ARG A 149 5.86 -11.23 -4.78
N LYS A 150 6.87 -10.72 -4.05
CA LYS A 150 8.10 -11.46 -3.75
C LYS A 150 7.76 -12.66 -2.84
N THR A 151 7.44 -13.81 -3.45
CA THR A 151 7.03 -15.05 -2.76
C THR A 151 7.98 -16.22 -3.00
N LYS A 152 8.90 -16.09 -3.96
CA LYS A 152 9.94 -17.09 -4.19
C LYS A 152 11.06 -16.90 -3.16
N GLU A 153 10.93 -17.53 -2.01
CA GLU A 153 12.05 -17.77 -1.10
C GLU A 153 12.87 -18.96 -1.62
N GLY A 154 14.19 -18.90 -1.43
CA GLY A 154 15.07 -20.04 -1.70
C GLY A 154 14.67 -21.27 -0.87
N ALA A 155 15.11 -22.44 -1.34
CA ALA A 155 14.78 -23.75 -0.78
C ALA A 155 14.75 -23.75 0.77
N SER A 156 13.71 -24.37 1.33
CA SER A 156 13.53 -24.55 2.78
C SER A 156 14.82 -25.11 3.38
N HIS A 157 15.53 -24.30 4.16
CA HIS A 157 16.74 -24.75 4.85
C HIS A 157 16.28 -25.41 6.16
N PRO A 158 16.67 -26.66 6.46
CA PRO A 158 16.16 -27.40 7.63
C PRO A 158 16.39 -26.64 8.94
N ASP A 159 17.51 -25.93 9.07
CA ASP A 159 17.87 -25.23 10.32
C ASP A 159 17.27 -23.82 10.46
N ARG A 160 16.48 -23.36 9.49
CA ARG A 160 15.92 -22.00 9.47
C ARG A 160 15.09 -21.73 10.72
N ASP A 161 14.23 -22.67 11.09
CA ASP A 161 13.35 -22.56 12.25
C ASP A 161 14.11 -22.62 13.57
N ALA A 162 15.09 -23.52 13.68
CA ALA A 162 15.98 -23.62 14.84
C ALA A 162 16.76 -22.32 15.08
N GLN A 163 17.27 -21.69 14.02
CA GLN A 163 17.93 -20.39 14.09
C GLN A 163 17.00 -19.28 14.56
N PHE A 164 15.75 -19.24 14.09
CA PHE A 164 14.76 -18.30 14.63
C PHE A 164 14.45 -18.55 16.10
N GLY A 165 14.31 -19.82 16.51
CA GLY A 165 14.10 -20.21 17.90
C GLY A 165 15.24 -19.76 18.82
N HIS A 166 16.49 -19.95 18.39
CA HIS A 166 17.68 -19.52 19.12
C HIS A 166 17.75 -17.99 19.27
N ILE A 167 17.56 -17.23 18.17
CA ILE A 167 17.53 -15.76 18.20
C ILE A 167 16.44 -15.26 19.13
N ASN A 168 15.24 -15.85 19.06
CA ASN A 168 14.13 -15.47 19.92
C ASN A 168 14.44 -15.74 21.40
N THR A 169 15.12 -16.83 21.71
CA THR A 169 15.53 -17.18 23.07
C THR A 169 16.51 -16.14 23.62
N LEU A 170 17.54 -15.76 22.85
CA LEU A 170 18.51 -14.74 23.25
C LEU A 170 17.87 -13.37 23.45
N VAL A 171 16.99 -12.95 22.54
CA VAL A 171 16.27 -11.68 22.66
C VAL A 171 15.33 -11.70 23.88
N ALA A 172 14.59 -12.79 24.10
CA ALA A 172 13.71 -12.91 25.25
C ALA A 172 14.48 -12.87 26.58
N ALA A 173 15.65 -13.52 26.66
CA ALA A 173 16.52 -13.48 27.82
C ALA A 173 17.04 -12.04 28.08
N ALA A 174 17.55 -11.36 27.05
CA ALA A 174 18.02 -9.98 27.17
C ALA A 174 16.90 -9.05 27.68
N LEU A 175 15.70 -9.15 27.12
CA LEU A 175 14.55 -8.32 27.54
C LEU A 175 14.12 -8.63 28.98
N LYS A 176 14.14 -9.92 29.38
CA LYS A 176 13.83 -10.33 30.76
C LYS A 176 14.82 -9.72 31.76
N ASP A 177 16.09 -9.67 31.40
CA ASP A 177 17.17 -9.12 32.23
C ASP A 177 17.31 -7.59 32.10
N ARG A 178 16.37 -6.94 31.38
CA ARG A 178 16.36 -5.50 31.09
C ARG A 178 17.65 -5.03 30.42
N GLN A 179 18.24 -5.89 29.60
CA GLN A 179 19.35 -5.58 28.71
C GLN A 179 18.81 -5.12 27.36
N PRO A 180 19.49 -4.19 26.67
CA PRO A 180 19.08 -3.74 25.36
C PRO A 180 19.13 -4.87 24.32
N ALA A 181 18.04 -5.00 23.55
CA ALA A 181 17.97 -5.85 22.36
C ALA A 181 17.52 -5.02 21.16
N ILE A 182 18.39 -4.89 20.16
CA ILE A 182 18.18 -4.05 18.98
C ILE A 182 18.14 -4.88 17.70
N SER A 183 17.35 -4.42 16.75
CA SER A 183 17.26 -4.91 15.38
C SER A 183 17.80 -3.85 14.44
N VAL A 184 18.79 -4.20 13.61
CA VAL A 184 19.53 -3.25 12.79
C VAL A 184 19.46 -3.62 11.31
N ASP A 185 19.35 -2.62 10.44
CA ASP A 185 19.37 -2.80 8.99
C ASP A 185 19.58 -1.46 8.26
N THR A 186 20.10 -1.52 7.04
CA THR A 186 20.21 -0.36 6.14
C THR A 186 19.02 -0.33 5.19
N LYS A 187 18.25 0.75 5.21
CA LYS A 187 17.22 0.99 4.20
C LYS A 187 17.88 1.25 2.84
N LYS A 188 17.16 0.89 1.76
CA LYS A 188 17.52 1.26 0.39
C LYS A 188 17.88 2.75 0.29
N LYS A 189 18.95 3.05 -0.45
CA LYS A 189 19.41 4.42 -0.71
C LYS A 189 18.31 5.27 -1.32
N GLU A 190 18.05 6.42 -0.70
CA GLU A 190 17.02 7.36 -1.14
C GLU A 190 17.64 8.54 -1.89
N LEU A 191 16.95 8.99 -2.93
CA LEU A 191 17.34 10.17 -3.70
C LEU A 191 16.83 11.42 -2.98
N VAL A 192 17.73 12.37 -2.71
CA VAL A 192 17.36 13.67 -2.12
C VAL A 192 17.06 14.66 -3.23
N GLY A 193 15.85 15.22 -3.21
CA GLY A 193 15.37 16.21 -4.17
C GLY A 193 13.87 16.07 -4.46
N ASP A 194 13.38 16.89 -5.38
CA ASP A 194 11.98 16.91 -5.83
C ASP A 194 11.66 15.71 -6.73
N PHE A 195 11.91 14.49 -6.26
CA PHE A 195 11.63 13.26 -7.01
C PHE A 195 10.24 12.73 -6.69
N LYS A 196 9.67 12.01 -7.66
CA LYS A 196 8.37 11.37 -7.49
C LYS A 196 8.47 10.22 -6.49
N ASN A 197 7.99 10.45 -5.28
CA ASN A 197 7.80 9.38 -4.29
C ASN A 197 6.42 8.73 -4.49
N PRO A 198 6.31 7.40 -4.69
CA PRO A 198 5.02 6.73 -4.87
C PRO A 198 4.07 6.98 -3.69
N GLY A 199 2.87 7.49 -3.99
CA GLY A 199 1.89 7.83 -2.97
C GLY A 199 0.89 8.88 -3.39
N ILE A 200 -0.20 9.00 -2.62
CA ILE A 200 -1.22 10.05 -2.78
C ILE A 200 -1.45 10.64 -1.39
N GLN A 201 -1.46 11.97 -1.30
CA GLN A 201 -1.82 12.71 -0.09
C GLN A 201 -2.99 13.65 -0.38
N TRP A 202 -3.80 13.92 0.64
CA TRP A 202 -4.84 14.93 0.58
C TRP A 202 -4.20 16.32 0.47
N ARG A 203 -4.62 17.07 -0.55
CA ARG A 203 -4.18 18.44 -0.83
C ARG A 203 -5.34 19.27 -1.37
N PRO A 204 -5.29 20.61 -1.23
CA PRO A 204 -6.24 21.48 -1.90
C PRO A 204 -6.34 21.16 -3.39
N LYS A 205 -7.57 21.19 -3.90
CA LYS A 205 -7.85 20.82 -5.29
C LYS A 205 -7.13 21.80 -6.22
N GLY A 206 -6.27 21.26 -7.10
CA GLY A 206 -5.51 22.06 -8.06
C GLY A 206 -4.08 22.40 -7.64
N GLU A 207 -3.64 21.97 -6.46
CA GLU A 207 -2.29 22.26 -5.93
C GLU A 207 -1.40 21.00 -5.76
N PRO A 208 -1.07 20.29 -6.86
CA PRO A 208 -0.14 19.17 -6.77
C PRO A 208 1.27 19.65 -6.44
N VAL A 209 2.04 18.83 -5.71
CA VAL A 209 3.50 19.03 -5.66
C VAL A 209 4.06 18.80 -7.05
N LEU A 210 4.74 19.80 -7.59
CA LEU A 210 5.52 19.64 -8.81
C LEU A 210 6.84 18.93 -8.46
N VAL A 211 7.05 17.77 -9.07
CA VAL A 211 8.28 16.97 -8.92
C VAL A 211 8.95 16.83 -10.29
N ARG A 212 10.27 16.71 -10.30
CA ARG A 212 11.08 16.53 -11.52
C ARG A 212 10.70 15.21 -12.19
N THR A 213 10.46 15.27 -13.51
CA THR A 213 10.04 14.11 -14.33
C THR A 213 11.16 13.09 -14.57
N LYS A 214 12.43 13.45 -14.31
CA LYS A 214 13.60 12.61 -14.54
C LYS A 214 14.42 12.49 -13.26
N ASP A 215 14.77 11.25 -12.90
CA ASP A 215 15.60 10.90 -11.73
C ASP A 215 17.09 11.23 -11.92
N PHE A 216 17.41 12.42 -12.44
CA PHE A 216 18.79 12.87 -12.50
C PHE A 216 19.24 13.29 -11.11
N LYS A 217 20.24 12.57 -10.57
CA LYS A 217 20.87 12.89 -9.29
C LYS A 217 21.20 14.38 -9.24
N ASP A 218 20.66 15.08 -8.26
CA ASP A 218 21.12 16.42 -7.97
C ASP A 218 22.56 16.30 -7.45
N LYS A 219 23.53 16.91 -8.18
CA LYS A 219 24.95 16.79 -7.86
C LYS A 219 25.29 17.42 -6.50
N ALA A 220 24.47 18.34 -5.99
CA ALA A 220 24.68 19.01 -4.71
C ALA A 220 24.06 18.25 -3.53
N LEU A 221 22.85 17.67 -3.70
CA LEU A 221 22.14 16.99 -2.61
C LEU A 221 22.47 15.49 -2.49
N GLY A 222 22.75 14.83 -3.60
CA GLY A 222 23.24 13.44 -3.65
C GLY A 222 22.19 12.38 -3.27
N LYS A 223 22.65 11.36 -2.54
CA LYS A 223 21.81 10.27 -2.00
C LYS A 223 22.04 10.20 -0.50
N VAL A 224 21.04 9.70 0.22
CA VAL A 224 21.20 9.34 1.63
C VAL A 224 21.00 7.84 1.84
N ASN A 225 21.72 7.30 2.81
CA ASN A 225 21.59 5.92 3.27
C ASN A 225 21.02 5.97 4.70
N PRO A 226 19.72 5.70 4.89
CA PRO A 226 19.15 5.60 6.22
C PRO A 226 19.56 4.27 6.85
N TYR A 227 20.37 4.33 7.91
CA TYR A 227 20.66 3.17 8.74
C TYR A 227 19.79 3.20 9.98
N GLY A 228 19.02 2.14 10.19
CA GLY A 228 18.07 2.07 11.29
C GLY A 228 18.54 1.16 12.42
N VAL A 229 18.24 1.58 13.65
CA VAL A 229 18.39 0.82 14.88
C VAL A 229 17.02 0.82 15.56
N TYR A 230 16.39 -0.34 15.67
CA TYR A 230 15.09 -0.50 16.33
C TYR A 230 15.25 -1.22 17.67
N ASP A 231 14.92 -0.54 18.77
CA ASP A 231 14.86 -1.10 20.10
C ASP A 231 13.60 -1.96 20.25
N ILE A 232 13.81 -3.27 20.43
CA ILE A 232 12.74 -4.27 20.49
C ILE A 232 11.97 -4.16 21.81
N GLY A 233 12.62 -3.72 22.89
CA GLY A 233 12.03 -3.63 24.22
C GLY A 233 11.17 -2.40 24.43
N LEU A 234 11.61 -1.25 23.89
CA LEU A 234 10.93 0.04 24.08
C LEU A 234 10.02 0.45 22.93
N ASP A 235 10.03 -0.28 21.81
CA ASP A 235 9.35 0.12 20.56
C ASP A 235 9.82 1.52 20.10
N GLU A 236 11.12 1.79 20.19
CA GLU A 236 11.74 3.05 19.76
C GLU A 236 12.70 2.79 18.59
N GLY A 237 12.71 3.67 17.60
CA GLY A 237 13.60 3.61 16.46
C GLY A 237 14.55 4.80 16.43
N TRP A 238 15.80 4.55 16.09
CA TRP A 238 16.79 5.55 15.75
C TRP A 238 17.22 5.38 14.30
N VAL A 239 17.33 6.45 13.54
CA VAL A 239 17.80 6.42 12.16
C VAL A 239 18.91 7.43 11.95
N SER A 240 20.10 6.93 11.63
CA SER A 240 21.20 7.74 11.14
C SER A 240 21.04 7.92 9.63
N VAL A 241 20.94 9.17 9.18
CA VAL A 241 20.82 9.52 7.76
C VAL A 241 22.22 9.81 7.23
N GLY A 242 22.90 8.78 6.70
CA GLY A 242 24.26 8.91 6.18
C GLY A 242 24.30 9.55 4.80
N ILE A 243 25.23 10.49 4.60
CA ILE A 243 25.45 11.16 3.31
C ILE A 243 26.52 10.50 2.43
N ASP A 244 27.28 9.56 2.99
CA ASP A 244 28.39 8.89 2.31
C ASP A 244 28.11 7.40 2.04
N ALA A 245 29.14 6.56 2.05
CA ALA A 245 29.08 5.15 1.72
C ALA A 245 28.43 4.35 2.85
N ASP A 246 27.60 3.37 2.47
CA ASP A 246 27.07 2.38 3.40
C ASP A 246 28.17 1.34 3.68
N THR A 247 28.96 1.60 4.72
CA THR A 247 30.10 0.77 5.16
C THR A 247 29.80 0.17 6.54
N ALA A 248 30.58 -0.84 6.95
CA ALA A 248 30.47 -1.40 8.29
C ALA A 248 30.75 -0.35 9.39
N GLN A 249 31.64 0.62 9.12
CA GLN A 249 31.87 1.76 10.00
C GLN A 249 30.62 2.60 10.20
N PHE A 250 29.91 2.91 9.11
CA PHE A 250 28.64 3.66 9.20
C PHE A 250 27.57 2.89 9.99
N ALA A 251 27.48 1.57 9.79
CA ALA A 251 26.57 0.72 10.55
C ALA A 251 26.85 0.74 12.05
N VAL A 252 28.12 0.57 12.46
CA VAL A 252 28.52 0.60 13.88
C VAL A 252 28.39 2.01 14.46
N ALA A 253 28.78 3.05 13.72
CA ALA A 253 28.60 4.44 14.14
C ALA A 253 27.11 4.78 14.39
N SER A 254 26.21 4.19 13.60
CA SER A 254 24.77 4.34 13.80
C SER A 254 24.28 3.68 15.10
N ILE A 255 24.84 2.52 15.45
CA ILE A 255 24.58 1.85 16.74
C ILE A 255 25.16 2.67 17.89
N ALA A 256 26.38 3.18 17.74
CA ALA A 256 27.03 4.04 18.73
C ALA A 256 26.23 5.33 18.98
N SER A 257 25.70 5.93 17.91
CA SER A 257 24.84 7.10 17.98
C SER A 257 23.53 6.81 18.72
N TRP A 258 22.86 5.69 18.40
CA TRP A 258 21.70 5.23 19.16
C TRP A 258 22.02 5.05 20.65
N TRP A 259 23.15 4.40 20.98
CA TRP A 259 23.57 4.18 22.37
C TRP A 259 23.80 5.50 23.10
N LYS A 260 24.52 6.43 22.46
CA LYS A 260 24.82 7.75 23.02
C LYS A 260 23.58 8.59 23.27
N HIS A 261 22.62 8.60 22.33
CA HIS A 261 21.48 9.51 22.37
C HIS A 261 20.25 8.92 23.07
N LEU A 262 20.10 7.60 23.08
CA LEU A 262 18.94 6.92 23.66
C LEU A 262 19.38 5.79 24.60
N GLY A 263 20.16 4.83 24.11
CA GLY A 263 20.40 3.56 24.80
C GLY A 263 20.99 3.69 26.21
N SER A 264 22.00 4.54 26.39
CA SER A 264 22.70 4.70 27.68
C SER A 264 21.82 5.27 28.80
N GLU A 265 20.92 6.20 28.47
CA GLU A 265 19.94 6.74 29.43
C GLU A 265 18.82 5.72 29.71
N ARG A 266 18.38 4.99 28.68
CA ARG A 266 17.29 4.01 28.77
C ARG A 266 17.73 2.73 29.51
N TYR A 267 19.01 2.36 29.42
CA TYR A 267 19.58 1.17 30.02
C TYR A 267 20.84 1.50 30.85
N PRO A 268 20.71 2.22 31.98
CA PRO A 268 21.85 2.70 32.76
C PRO A 268 22.65 1.60 33.46
N ARG A 269 22.11 0.38 33.52
CA ARG A 269 22.75 -0.82 34.10
C ARG A 269 23.00 -1.91 33.07
N ALA A 270 23.02 -1.56 31.78
CA ALA A 270 23.33 -2.52 30.74
C ALA A 270 24.78 -3.00 30.90
N SER A 271 24.96 -4.32 30.79
CA SER A 271 26.26 -4.96 30.65
C SER A 271 26.37 -5.71 29.32
N ARG A 272 25.25 -5.93 28.63
CA ARG A 272 25.19 -6.67 27.36
C ARG A 272 24.25 -6.00 26.37
N LEU A 273 24.64 -5.99 25.10
CA LEU A 273 23.85 -5.54 23.96
C LEU A 273 23.59 -6.72 23.02
N THR A 274 22.33 -7.06 22.79
CA THR A 274 21.96 -8.09 21.81
C THR A 274 21.53 -7.42 20.51
N ILE A 275 22.17 -7.77 19.40
CA ILE A 275 21.95 -7.20 18.08
C ILE A 275 21.42 -8.29 17.14
N THR A 276 20.25 -8.09 16.53
CA THR A 276 19.76 -8.93 15.43
C THR A 276 19.95 -8.21 14.10
N ALA A 277 20.60 -8.87 13.13
CA ALA A 277 20.96 -8.27 11.85
C ALA A 277 20.70 -9.23 10.68
N ASP A 278 20.55 -8.67 9.48
CA ASP A 278 20.56 -9.46 8.25
C ASP A 278 22.01 -9.78 7.80
N CYS A 279 22.21 -10.90 7.12
CA CYS A 279 23.54 -11.33 6.64
C CYS A 279 24.12 -10.50 5.48
N GLY A 280 23.52 -9.37 5.09
CA GLY A 280 23.85 -8.62 3.88
C GLY A 280 24.59 -7.31 4.15
N GLY A 281 25.18 -6.72 3.11
CA GLY A 281 25.63 -5.32 3.13
C GLY A 281 26.70 -5.00 4.18
N SER A 282 26.54 -3.86 4.86
CA SER A 282 27.49 -3.29 5.81
C SER A 282 27.58 -4.04 7.15
N ASN A 283 26.55 -4.81 7.50
CA ASN A 283 26.46 -5.61 8.74
C ASN A 283 26.60 -7.12 8.49
N GLY A 284 27.12 -7.54 7.33
CA GLY A 284 27.27 -8.95 6.98
C GLY A 284 28.28 -9.70 7.86
N ASN A 285 27.95 -10.94 8.23
CA ASN A 285 28.76 -11.76 9.16
C ASN A 285 30.20 -12.07 8.68
N ARG A 286 30.45 -12.06 7.37
CA ARG A 286 31.78 -12.31 6.78
C ARG A 286 32.67 -11.08 6.75
N LEU A 287 32.12 -9.88 6.99
CA LEU A 287 32.91 -8.65 6.93
C LEU A 287 33.83 -8.54 8.14
N ARG A 288 35.15 -8.54 7.88
CA ARG A 288 36.16 -8.31 8.93
C ARG A 288 36.01 -6.95 9.59
N LEU A 289 35.74 -5.91 8.79
CA LEU A 289 35.54 -4.55 9.28
C LEU A 289 34.35 -4.45 10.24
N TRP A 290 33.29 -5.21 10.01
CA TRP A 290 32.14 -5.28 10.92
C TRP A 290 32.56 -5.80 12.30
N LYS A 291 33.35 -6.87 12.34
CA LYS A 291 33.85 -7.46 13.59
C LYS A 291 34.77 -6.51 14.35
N THR A 292 35.71 -5.86 13.66
CA THR A 292 36.66 -4.93 14.29
C THR A 292 36.01 -3.66 14.81
N GLU A 293 35.03 -3.10 14.08
CA GLU A 293 34.32 -1.90 14.55
C GLU A 293 33.38 -2.23 15.71
N LEU A 294 32.73 -3.40 15.71
CA LEU A 294 31.97 -3.86 16.88
C LEU A 294 32.86 -4.06 18.12
N GLN A 295 34.08 -4.58 17.95
CA GLN A 295 35.04 -4.65 19.06
C GLN A 295 35.33 -3.27 19.63
N ARG A 296 35.63 -2.29 18.77
CA ARG A 296 35.86 -0.90 19.20
C ARG A 296 34.65 -0.36 19.97
N LEU A 297 33.43 -0.60 19.47
CA LEU A 297 32.22 -0.20 20.16
C LEU A 297 32.08 -0.89 21.53
N ALA A 298 32.40 -2.17 21.62
CA ALA A 298 32.39 -2.92 22.88
C ALA A 298 33.41 -2.33 23.87
N ASP A 299 34.61 -1.95 23.41
CA ASP A 299 35.65 -1.34 24.24
C ASP A 299 35.22 0.04 24.75
N GLU A 300 34.62 0.87 23.88
CA GLU A 300 34.15 2.21 24.23
C GLU A 300 32.98 2.19 25.20
N THR A 301 32.02 1.29 24.99
CA THR A 301 30.79 1.20 25.80
C THR A 301 30.92 0.29 27.01
N ARG A 302 31.95 -0.57 27.02
CA ARG A 302 32.14 -1.68 27.96
C ARG A 302 30.99 -2.68 27.99
N LEU A 303 30.20 -2.74 26.91
CA LEU A 303 29.13 -3.71 26.75
C LEU A 303 29.67 -4.98 26.11
N GLU A 304 29.23 -6.13 26.61
CA GLU A 304 29.34 -7.39 25.87
C GLU A 304 28.36 -7.34 24.68
N ILE A 305 28.86 -7.46 23.45
CA ILE A 305 28.01 -7.38 22.26
C ILE A 305 27.78 -8.78 21.69
N ALA A 306 26.53 -9.22 21.73
CA ALA A 306 26.09 -10.46 21.09
C ALA A 306 25.41 -10.14 19.76
N VAL A 307 25.91 -10.68 18.66
CA VAL A 307 25.34 -10.46 17.32
C VAL A 307 24.74 -11.74 16.78
N CYS A 308 23.48 -11.65 16.39
CA CYS A 308 22.68 -12.73 15.85
C CYS A 308 22.27 -12.40 14.41
N HIS A 309 22.77 -13.16 13.45
CA HIS A 309 22.37 -12.98 12.06
C HIS A 309 21.20 -13.88 11.69
N PHE A 310 20.22 -13.34 10.95
CA PHE A 310 19.13 -14.13 10.40
C PHE A 310 19.61 -15.02 9.23
N PRO A 311 18.93 -16.15 8.97
CA PRO A 311 19.23 -16.99 7.82
C PRO A 311 19.23 -16.24 6.47
N PRO A 312 19.94 -16.73 5.45
CA PRO A 312 19.86 -16.14 4.11
C PRO A 312 18.43 -16.11 3.55
N GLY A 313 18.02 -14.98 2.98
CA GLY A 313 16.71 -14.82 2.35
C GLY A 313 15.56 -14.54 3.32
N THR A 314 15.84 -14.29 4.60
CA THR A 314 14.82 -14.02 5.63
C THR A 314 14.74 -12.58 6.08
N SER A 315 15.23 -11.60 5.31
CA SER A 315 15.23 -10.17 5.69
C SER A 315 13.85 -9.62 6.04
N LYS A 316 12.78 -10.20 5.48
CA LYS A 316 11.40 -9.87 5.88
C LYS A 316 11.12 -10.13 7.36
N TRP A 317 11.81 -11.06 8.00
CA TRP A 317 11.57 -11.42 9.40
C TRP A 317 12.36 -10.55 10.38
N ASN A 318 13.24 -9.69 9.87
CA ASN A 318 13.94 -8.69 10.67
C ASN A 318 12.92 -7.66 11.19
N LYS A 319 12.85 -7.48 12.52
CA LYS A 319 11.78 -6.68 13.15
C LYS A 319 11.77 -5.24 12.67
N ILE A 320 12.94 -4.66 12.43
CA ILE A 320 13.10 -3.27 11.95
C ILE A 320 12.37 -3.00 10.62
N GLU A 321 12.32 -3.97 9.70
CA GLU A 321 11.64 -3.81 8.41
C GLU A 321 10.14 -3.54 8.60
N HIS A 322 9.51 -4.29 9.49
CA HIS A 322 8.08 -4.18 9.76
C HIS A 322 7.71 -3.11 10.78
N ARG A 323 8.57 -2.88 11.78
CA ARG A 323 8.29 -2.00 12.92
C ARG A 323 8.78 -0.58 12.74
N LEU A 324 9.85 -0.36 11.98
CA LEU A 324 10.39 0.98 11.75
C LEU A 324 10.24 1.40 10.29
N PHE A 325 10.81 0.63 9.36
CA PHE A 325 10.89 1.03 7.95
C PHE A 325 9.55 1.03 7.23
N SER A 326 8.61 0.16 7.59
CA SER A 326 7.24 0.18 7.06
C SER A 326 6.51 1.47 7.42
N PHE A 327 6.64 1.92 8.67
CA PHE A 327 5.99 3.16 9.14
C PHE A 327 6.65 4.40 8.54
N ILE A 328 7.99 4.42 8.44
CA ILE A 328 8.72 5.49 7.74
C ILE A 328 8.26 5.57 6.27
N ALA A 329 8.19 4.45 5.56
CA ALA A 329 7.72 4.41 4.17
C ALA A 329 6.26 4.88 4.03
N ARG A 330 5.41 4.60 5.01
CA ARG A 330 4.02 5.09 5.05
C ARG A 330 3.96 6.61 5.21
N ASN A 331 4.81 7.18 6.06
CA ASN A 331 4.84 8.62 6.31
C ASN A 331 5.47 9.42 5.16
N TRP A 332 6.40 8.81 4.43
CA TRP A 332 7.00 9.42 3.24
C TRP A 332 6.08 9.42 2.02
N ARG A 333 5.00 8.62 2.03
CA ARG A 333 4.14 8.37 0.88
C ARG A 333 3.65 9.67 0.25
N GLY A 334 4.10 9.96 -0.98
CA GLY A 334 3.67 11.13 -1.75
C GLY A 334 4.31 12.45 -1.32
N GLN A 335 5.30 12.45 -0.41
CA GLN A 335 6.10 13.62 -0.09
C GLN A 335 7.44 13.59 -0.84
N PRO A 336 7.82 14.69 -1.51
CA PRO A 336 9.17 14.83 -2.04
C PRO A 336 10.18 14.97 -0.89
N LEU A 337 11.33 14.31 -1.01
CA LEU A 337 12.42 14.39 -0.04
C LEU A 337 13.33 15.57 -0.40
N VAL A 338 12.77 16.80 -0.31
CA VAL A 338 13.35 18.04 -0.86
C VAL A 338 14.72 18.41 -0.28
N SER A 339 15.01 17.96 0.94
CA SER A 339 16.29 18.21 1.61
C SER A 339 16.61 17.10 2.61
N ARG A 340 17.88 17.02 3.02
CA ARG A 340 18.33 16.10 4.08
C ARG A 340 17.59 16.35 5.40
N GLN A 341 17.36 17.63 5.73
CA GLN A 341 16.58 18.02 6.90
C GLN A 341 15.12 17.56 6.79
N ALA A 342 14.51 17.65 5.62
CA ALA A 342 13.15 17.15 5.41
C ALA A 342 13.08 15.64 5.67
N ILE A 343 14.09 14.88 5.25
CA ILE A 343 14.18 13.44 5.52
C ILE A 343 14.25 13.17 7.02
N VAL A 344 15.16 13.85 7.74
CA VAL A 344 15.31 13.72 9.19
C VAL A 344 13.99 14.07 9.90
N SER A 345 13.35 15.19 9.55
CA SER A 345 12.08 15.60 10.14
C SER A 345 10.95 14.61 9.84
N LEU A 346 10.87 14.07 8.63
CA LEU A 346 9.85 13.08 8.26
C LEU A 346 10.03 11.75 8.98
N ILE A 347 11.28 11.33 9.19
CA ILE A 347 11.57 10.15 10.01
C ILE A 347 11.21 10.44 11.47
N GLY A 348 11.66 11.56 12.02
CA GLY A 348 11.38 11.96 13.42
C GLY A 348 9.89 12.15 13.72
N ALA A 349 9.09 12.51 12.71
CA ALA A 349 7.63 12.60 12.83
C ALA A 349 6.94 11.22 12.80
N THR A 350 7.69 10.12 12.64
CA THR A 350 7.11 8.79 12.52
C THR A 350 6.63 8.25 13.85
N THR A 351 5.31 8.13 13.97
CA THR A 351 4.63 7.50 15.10
C THR A 351 3.65 6.42 14.65
N SER A 352 3.34 5.50 15.55
CA SER A 352 2.28 4.50 15.33
C SER A 352 1.22 4.55 16.42
N THR A 353 0.03 4.04 16.13
CA THR A 353 -1.04 3.86 17.12
C THR A 353 -0.66 2.89 18.23
N ALA A 354 0.37 2.05 18.01
CA ALA A 354 0.88 1.10 18.99
C ALA A 354 1.96 1.70 19.91
N GLY A 355 2.41 2.94 19.67
CA GLY A 355 3.35 3.65 20.54
C GLY A 355 4.74 3.91 19.95
N LEU A 356 5.09 3.32 18.80
CA LEU A 356 6.36 3.56 18.10
C LEU A 356 6.76 5.03 18.09
N LYS A 357 7.99 5.33 18.53
CA LYS A 357 8.65 6.63 18.37
C LYS A 357 9.90 6.46 17.52
N ALA A 358 10.01 7.24 16.45
CA ALA A 358 11.21 7.29 15.64
C ALA A 358 11.97 8.59 15.89
N TYR A 359 13.28 8.47 16.02
CA TYR A 359 14.25 9.54 16.11
C TYR A 359 15.17 9.47 14.90
N ALA A 360 15.64 10.61 14.42
CA ALA A 360 16.59 10.63 13.32
C ALA A 360 17.60 11.76 13.49
N GLN A 361 18.80 11.51 13.00
CA GLN A 361 19.86 12.51 12.93
C GLN A 361 20.63 12.37 11.62
N LEU A 362 21.11 13.49 11.10
CA LEU A 362 22.03 13.49 9.98
C LEU A 362 23.40 13.00 10.44
N ASP A 363 23.99 12.07 9.71
CA ASP A 363 25.38 11.66 9.88
C ASP A 363 26.21 12.29 8.75
N GLU A 364 27.03 13.27 9.13
CA GLU A 364 27.91 14.03 8.24
C GLU A 364 29.33 13.45 8.18
N ASN A 365 29.60 12.34 8.87
CA ASN A 365 30.90 11.69 8.84
C ASN A 365 31.21 11.14 7.44
N VAL A 366 32.51 11.07 7.15
CA VAL A 366 33.04 10.50 5.92
C VAL A 366 33.52 9.08 6.21
N TYR A 367 33.10 8.13 5.38
CA TYR A 367 33.38 6.71 5.56
C TYR A 367 34.13 6.16 4.34
N GLU A 368 35.42 5.89 4.54
CA GLU A 368 36.26 5.35 3.49
C GLU A 368 35.77 3.97 3.01
N ARG A 369 35.82 3.77 1.70
CA ARG A 369 35.43 2.49 1.08
C ARG A 369 36.62 1.55 1.01
N ALA A 370 36.31 0.26 1.05
CA ALA A 370 37.27 -0.82 0.84
C ALA A 370 38.46 -0.81 1.82
N ILE A 371 38.21 -0.40 3.07
CA ILE A 371 39.16 -0.57 4.17
C ILE A 371 39.48 -2.06 4.30
N LYS A 372 40.76 -2.38 4.25
CA LYS A 372 41.26 -3.75 4.42
C LYS A 372 41.69 -3.94 5.87
N ILE A 373 41.15 -4.97 6.50
CA ILE A 373 41.54 -5.39 7.85
C ILE A 373 42.57 -6.51 7.73
N SER A 374 43.73 -6.30 8.36
CA SER A 374 44.81 -7.29 8.39
C SER A 374 44.40 -8.51 9.24
N ASP A 375 45.11 -9.62 9.06
CA ASP A 375 44.88 -10.80 9.92
C ASP A 375 45.24 -10.53 11.39
N VAL A 376 46.21 -9.63 11.63
CA VAL A 376 46.62 -9.22 12.98
C VAL A 376 45.50 -8.46 13.68
N ASP A 377 44.90 -7.48 13.00
CA ASP A 377 43.79 -6.69 13.55
C ASP A 377 42.55 -7.57 13.80
N LEU A 378 42.30 -8.55 12.93
CA LEU A 378 41.19 -9.49 13.12
C LEU A 378 41.45 -10.44 14.29
N ALA A 379 42.69 -10.90 14.47
CA ALA A 379 43.06 -11.78 15.58
C ALA A 379 43.02 -11.08 16.95
N ALA A 380 43.14 -9.75 16.97
CA ALA A 380 42.98 -8.94 18.18
C ALA A 380 41.51 -8.78 18.62
N VAL A 381 40.54 -9.13 17.77
CA VAL A 381 39.12 -9.11 18.13
C VAL A 381 38.83 -10.24 19.11
N ASN A 382 38.23 -9.90 20.26
CA ASN A 382 37.81 -10.87 21.26
C ASN A 382 36.49 -11.53 20.85
N LEU A 383 36.53 -12.30 19.76
CA LEU A 383 35.38 -12.97 19.20
C LEU A 383 35.21 -14.37 19.78
N HIS A 384 34.07 -14.61 20.42
CA HIS A 384 33.65 -15.94 20.85
C HIS A 384 32.50 -16.41 19.93
N PRO A 385 32.70 -17.46 19.12
CA PRO A 385 31.60 -18.07 18.37
C PRO A 385 30.54 -18.63 19.33
N ASP A 386 29.27 -18.57 18.94
CA ASP A 386 28.19 -19.19 19.70
C ASP A 386 28.22 -20.71 19.52
N ASP A 387 27.76 -21.47 20.51
CA ASP A 387 27.64 -22.93 20.44
C ASP A 387 26.69 -23.37 19.30
N PHE A 388 25.76 -22.49 18.90
CA PHE A 388 24.82 -22.72 17.81
C PHE A 388 25.22 -21.98 16.52
N HIS A 389 25.76 -22.73 15.54
CA HIS A 389 26.21 -22.24 14.23
C HIS A 389 27.33 -21.17 14.23
N GLY A 390 28.20 -21.19 15.25
CA GLY A 390 29.39 -20.34 15.37
C GLY A 390 30.37 -20.41 14.20
#